data_AF-X0ZEG9-F1
#
_entry.id   AF-X0ZEG9-F1
#
_cell.length_a   1.000
_cell.length_b   1.000
_cell.length_c   1.000
_cell.angle_alpha   90.00
_cell.angle_beta   90.00
_cell.angle_gamma   90.00
#
_symmetry.space_group_name_H-M   'P 1'
#
loop_
_entity.id
_entity.type
_entity.pdbx_description
1 polymer ?
#
loop_
_entity_poly.entity_id
_entity_poly.type
_entity_poly.pdbx_seq_one_letter_code
_entity_poly.pdbx_strand_id
1 'polypeptide(L)'
;CAIAVWEWGAYLGEEALVKGIKAKISSYARSYINSTSQKAKICGNYVNSIFAKMEAIEAGVDEAILLDTRGFVTEGSGENLFWVRDGVIYTTPTATVLEGISILKILAELYKRSICSFNLKTAVPLSVS
;
A
#
# COMPACT_ATOMS: atom_id res chain seq x y z
N CYS A 1 4.39 30.64 -1.91
CA CYS A 1 4.44 29.17 -2.07
C CYS A 1 5.87 28.81 -2.49
N ALA A 2 6.51 27.86 -1.81
CA ALA A 2 7.85 27.38 -2.17
C ALA A 2 7.74 25.89 -2.52
N ILE A 3 8.53 25.44 -3.49
CA ILE A 3 8.65 24.03 -3.88
C ILE A 3 10.10 23.65 -3.61
N ALA A 4 10.31 22.64 -2.77
CA ALA A 4 11.63 22.14 -2.42
C ALA A 4 11.92 20.84 -3.19
N VAL A 5 13.17 20.67 -3.62
CA VAL A 5 13.65 19.50 -4.37
C VAL A 5 15.00 19.09 -3.77
N TRP A 6 15.16 17.80 -3.51
CA TRP A 6 16.41 17.21 -3.02
C TRP A 6 16.50 15.75 -3.47
N GLU A 7 17.71 15.18 -3.43
CA GLU A 7 17.93 13.78 -3.77
C GLU A 7 17.41 12.86 -2.65
N TRP A 8 16.75 11.77 -3.05
CA TRP A 8 16.24 10.75 -2.13
C TRP A 8 16.58 9.36 -2.71
N GLY A 9 17.09 8.45 -1.88
CA GLY A 9 17.41 7.07 -2.26
C GLY A 9 16.17 6.15 -2.31
N ALA A 10 16.38 4.83 -2.30
CA ALA A 10 15.26 3.90 -2.15
C ALA A 10 14.54 4.07 -0.79
N TYR A 11 13.20 4.18 -0.80
CA TYR A 11 12.40 4.47 0.40
C TYR A 11 12.56 3.41 1.52
N LEU A 12 12.62 2.13 1.15
CA LEU A 12 12.82 1.00 2.06
C LEU A 12 14.28 0.49 2.05
N GLY A 13 15.20 1.25 1.45
CA GLY A 13 16.60 0.87 1.25
C GLY A 13 16.86 0.16 -0.07
N GLU A 14 18.10 0.27 -0.56
CA GLU A 14 18.50 -0.34 -1.85
C GLU A 14 18.45 -1.86 -1.80
N GLU A 15 18.82 -2.46 -0.67
CA GLU A 15 18.75 -3.92 -0.49
C GLU A 15 17.31 -4.45 -0.56
N ALA A 16 16.33 -3.65 -0.12
CA ALA A 16 14.92 -4.02 -0.16
C ALA A 16 14.39 -4.20 -1.58
N LEU A 17 14.95 -3.49 -2.58
CA LEU A 17 14.58 -3.65 -3.98
C LEU A 17 14.93 -5.02 -4.54
N VAL A 18 15.97 -5.68 -3.98
CA VAL A 18 16.48 -6.97 -4.47
C VAL A 18 16.02 -8.12 -3.58
N LYS A 19 16.10 -7.96 -2.27
CA LYS A 19 15.82 -9.03 -1.28
C LYS A 19 14.37 -9.03 -0.79
N GLY A 20 13.62 -7.96 -1.06
CA GLY A 20 12.31 -7.73 -0.45
C GLY A 20 12.44 -7.23 0.99
N ILE A 21 11.28 -7.05 1.62
CA ILE A 21 11.16 -6.55 2.99
C ILE A 21 10.29 -7.47 3.84
N LYS A 22 10.41 -7.33 5.16
CA LYS A 22 9.46 -7.90 6.12
C LYS A 22 8.38 -6.88 6.41
N ALA A 23 7.12 -7.32 6.33
CA ALA A 23 5.98 -6.50 6.72
C ALA A 23 5.13 -7.23 7.75
N LYS A 24 4.46 -6.47 8.62
CA LYS A 24 3.44 -7.00 9.53
C LYS A 24 2.10 -6.33 9.26
N ILE A 25 1.03 -7.03 9.64
CA ILE A 25 -0.29 -6.43 9.71
C ILE A 25 -0.34 -5.53 10.94
N SER A 26 -0.74 -4.27 10.73
CA SER A 26 -0.84 -3.29 11.82
C SER A 26 -2.08 -3.52 12.67
N SER A 27 -1.98 -3.23 13.97
CA SER A 27 -3.17 -3.13 14.83
C SER A 27 -3.99 -1.87 14.56
N TYR A 28 -3.42 -0.87 13.90
CA TYR A 28 -4.12 0.33 13.47
C TYR A 28 -4.86 0.08 12.15
N ALA A 29 -6.18 0.18 12.18
CA ALA A 29 -6.98 0.18 10.97
C ALA A 29 -6.76 1.47 10.16
N ARG A 30 -6.91 1.38 8.84
CA ARG A 30 -6.95 2.54 7.96
C ARG A 30 -8.18 3.37 8.27
N SER A 31 -8.05 4.70 8.21
CA SER A 31 -9.16 5.62 8.40
C SER A 31 -10.35 5.24 7.53
N TYR A 32 -11.56 5.42 8.04
CA TYR A 32 -12.78 5.18 7.27
C TYR A 32 -12.99 6.25 6.20
N ILE A 33 -13.60 5.89 5.06
CA ILE A 33 -13.72 6.76 3.88
C ILE A 33 -14.52 8.04 4.11
N ASN A 34 -15.46 8.01 5.06
CA ASN A 34 -16.24 9.19 5.45
C ASN A 34 -15.65 9.92 6.66
N SER A 35 -14.52 9.48 7.22
CA SER A 35 -13.85 10.17 8.34
C SER A 35 -12.77 11.11 7.83
N THR A 36 -11.88 10.61 6.98
CA THR A 36 -10.91 11.42 6.23
C THR A 36 -10.90 10.95 4.80
N SER A 37 -10.63 11.84 3.84
CA SER A 37 -10.56 11.47 2.43
C SER A 37 -9.21 10.83 2.10
N GLN A 38 -9.21 9.54 1.79
CA GLN A 38 -8.05 8.74 1.36
C GLN A 38 -7.69 9.03 -0.09
N LYS A 39 -8.64 9.61 -0.84
CA LYS A 39 -8.42 10.09 -2.21
C LYS A 39 -7.52 11.32 -2.24
N ALA A 40 -7.53 12.12 -1.17
CA ALA A 40 -6.70 13.31 -1.05
C ALA A 40 -5.37 12.98 -0.36
N LYS A 41 -4.25 13.38 -0.98
CA LYS A 41 -2.93 13.25 -0.37
C LYS A 41 -2.64 14.44 0.57
N ILE A 42 -3.32 14.46 1.72
CA ILE A 42 -3.19 15.50 2.74
C ILE A 42 -2.27 15.05 3.88
N CYS A 43 -1.58 16.00 4.52
CA CYS A 43 -0.68 15.72 5.65
C CYS A 43 -1.39 15.02 6.81
N GLY A 44 -2.65 15.37 7.10
CA GLY A 44 -3.41 14.78 8.20
C GLY A 44 -3.62 13.27 8.10
N ASN A 45 -3.67 12.72 6.88
CA ASN A 45 -3.81 11.27 6.68
C ASN A 45 -2.57 10.50 7.13
N TYR A 46 -1.41 11.15 7.15
CA TYR A 46 -0.15 10.51 7.53
C TYR A 46 -0.05 10.22 9.03
N VAL A 47 -0.89 10.81 9.89
CA VAL A 47 -0.89 10.48 11.32
C VAL A 47 -1.17 8.98 11.52
N ASN A 48 -2.17 8.44 10.81
CA ASN A 48 -2.49 7.02 10.84
C ASN A 48 -1.34 6.15 10.28
N SER A 49 -0.74 6.57 9.16
CA SER A 49 0.41 5.89 8.57
C SER A 49 1.62 5.87 9.51
N ILE A 50 1.90 6.96 10.22
CA ILE A 50 3.02 7.07 11.16
C ILE A 50 2.83 6.09 12.31
N PHE A 51 1.65 6.00 12.91
CA PHE A 51 1.39 5.03 13.99
C PHE A 51 1.58 3.58 13.52
N ALA A 52 1.07 3.24 12.33
CA ALA A 52 1.28 1.91 11.76
C ALA A 52 2.77 1.62 11.50
N LYS A 53 3.50 2.59 10.94
CA LYS A 53 4.95 2.46 10.67
C LYS A 53 5.77 2.32 11.95
N MET A 54 5.46 3.10 12.98
CA MET A 54 6.11 3.00 14.29
C MET A 54 5.92 1.60 14.90
N GLU A 55 4.70 1.07 14.83
CA GLU A 55 4.39 -0.27 15.30
C GLU A 55 5.15 -1.38 14.53
N ALA A 56 5.39 -1.18 13.22
CA ALA A 56 6.24 -2.08 12.43
C ALA A 56 7.72 -2.04 12.88
N ILE A 57 8.26 -0.83 13.06
CA ILE A 57 9.64 -0.63 13.53
C ILE A 57 9.84 -1.24 14.91
N GLU A 58 8.91 -1.03 15.84
CA GLU A 58 8.96 -1.61 17.20
C GLU A 58 8.91 -3.15 17.18
N ALA A 59 8.23 -3.73 16.20
CA ALA A 59 8.19 -5.18 16.00
C ALA A 59 9.41 -5.74 15.23
N GLY A 60 10.37 -4.89 14.85
CA GLY A 60 11.58 -5.29 14.13
C GLY A 60 11.33 -5.70 12.68
N VAL A 61 10.28 -5.16 12.05
CA VAL A 61 10.00 -5.34 10.62
C VAL A 61 10.03 -4.00 9.88
N ASP A 62 10.15 -4.06 8.56
CA ASP A 62 10.42 -2.87 7.75
C ASP A 62 9.15 -2.06 7.48
N GLU A 63 7.98 -2.69 7.32
CA GLU A 63 6.75 -2.00 6.90
C GLU A 63 5.48 -2.55 7.56
N ALA A 64 4.43 -1.72 7.58
CA ALA A 64 3.11 -2.05 8.07
C ALA A 64 2.12 -2.19 6.91
N ILE A 65 1.30 -3.24 6.97
CA ILE A 65 0.13 -3.44 6.12
C ILE A 65 -1.10 -3.04 6.94
N LEU A 66 -1.87 -2.10 6.42
CA LEU A 66 -3.11 -1.66 7.04
C LEU A 66 -4.31 -2.44 6.50
N LEU A 67 -5.32 -2.56 7.36
CA LEU A 67 -6.62 -3.13 7.05
C LEU A 67 -7.69 -2.07 7.16
N ASP A 68 -8.82 -2.27 6.47
CA ASP A 68 -10.01 -1.50 6.76
C ASP A 68 -10.68 -1.97 8.06
N THR A 69 -11.67 -1.22 8.52
CA THR A 69 -12.47 -1.54 9.72
C THR A 69 -13.25 -2.85 9.64
N ARG A 70 -13.29 -3.50 8.46
CA ARG A 70 -13.94 -4.79 8.22
C ARG A 70 -12.91 -5.94 8.13
N GLY A 71 -11.63 -5.65 8.26
CA GLY A 71 -10.54 -6.63 8.23
C GLY A 71 -10.04 -6.99 6.82
N PHE A 72 -10.36 -6.19 5.80
CA PHE A 72 -9.82 -6.36 4.45
C PHE A 72 -8.51 -5.60 4.28
N VAL A 73 -7.57 -6.19 3.55
CA VAL A 73 -6.29 -5.53 3.19
C VAL A 73 -6.55 -4.24 2.41
N THR A 74 -5.84 -3.15 2.79
CA THR A 74 -5.92 -1.86 2.09
C THR A 74 -4.62 -1.51 1.38
N GLU A 75 -3.61 -1.09 2.14
CA GLU A 75 -2.37 -0.51 1.62
C GLU A 75 -1.28 -0.59 2.69
N GLY A 76 -0.03 -0.33 2.31
CA GLY A 76 1.06 -0.11 3.26
C GLY A 76 0.93 1.23 3.98
N SER A 77 1.86 1.54 4.88
CA SER A 77 1.86 2.86 5.53
C SER A 77 2.10 4.00 4.53
N GLY A 78 2.85 3.76 3.45
CA GLY A 78 3.17 4.74 2.41
C GLY A 78 2.89 4.30 0.97
N GLU A 79 2.56 3.02 0.75
CA GLU A 79 2.55 2.37 -0.56
C GLU A 79 1.23 1.66 -0.85
N ASN A 80 0.88 1.53 -2.13
CA ASN A 80 -0.17 0.60 -2.52
C ASN A 80 0.35 -0.84 -2.58
N LEU A 81 -0.53 -1.82 -2.42
CA LEU A 81 -0.17 -3.23 -2.42
C LEU A 81 -0.55 -3.94 -3.71
N PHE A 82 0.32 -4.84 -4.15
CA PHE A 82 0.07 -5.82 -5.19
C PHE A 82 0.50 -7.19 -4.69
N TRP A 83 -0.19 -8.24 -5.11
CA TRP A 83 0.22 -9.61 -4.84
C TRP A 83 -0.12 -10.52 -6.01
N VAL A 84 0.53 -11.67 -6.06
CA VAL A 84 0.33 -12.67 -7.12
C VAL A 84 -0.13 -13.97 -6.47
N ARG A 85 -1.22 -14.52 -6.98
CA ARG A 85 -1.73 -15.84 -6.57
C ARG A 85 -2.22 -16.58 -7.81
N ASP A 86 -1.77 -17.82 -7.98
CA ASP A 86 -2.15 -18.68 -9.12
C ASP A 86 -1.92 -18.02 -10.49
N GLY A 87 -0.81 -17.27 -10.63
CA GLY A 87 -0.48 -16.54 -11.86
C GLY A 87 -1.35 -15.32 -12.16
N VAL A 88 -2.25 -14.95 -11.23
CA VAL A 88 -3.11 -13.77 -11.32
C VAL A 88 -2.53 -12.66 -10.44
N ILE A 89 -2.42 -11.46 -10.99
CA ILE A 89 -2.01 -10.28 -10.24
C ILE A 89 -3.24 -9.60 -9.66
N TYR A 90 -3.13 -9.23 -8.38
CA TYR A 90 -4.17 -8.58 -7.62
C TYR A 90 -3.64 -7.27 -7.03
N THR A 91 -4.56 -6.35 -6.78
CA THR A 91 -4.35 -5.13 -6.01
C THR A 91 -5.64 -4.78 -5.29
N THR A 92 -5.57 -3.83 -4.36
CA THR A 92 -6.76 -3.41 -3.62
C THR A 92 -7.65 -2.50 -4.45
N PRO A 93 -8.98 -2.53 -4.24
CA PRO A 93 -9.89 -1.63 -4.96
C PRO A 93 -9.54 -0.17 -4.68
N THR A 94 -9.37 0.63 -5.74
CA THR A 94 -8.99 2.04 -5.61
C THR A 94 -9.99 2.86 -4.80
N ALA A 95 -11.25 2.41 -4.70
CA ALA A 95 -12.30 3.08 -3.94
C ALA A 95 -11.92 3.39 -2.49
N THR A 96 -11.12 2.53 -1.85
CA THR A 96 -10.82 2.60 -0.40
C THR A 96 -9.38 3.00 -0.08
N VAL A 97 -8.56 3.25 -1.09
CA VAL A 97 -7.12 3.58 -0.93
C VAL A 97 -6.76 4.80 -1.77
N LEU A 98 -5.55 5.33 -1.56
CA LEU A 98 -5.04 6.40 -2.40
C LEU A 98 -4.87 5.91 -3.84
N GLU A 99 -5.30 6.72 -4.81
CA GLU A 99 -5.07 6.49 -6.24
C GLU A 99 -3.60 6.79 -6.60
N GLY A 100 -2.71 5.90 -6.20
CA GLY A 100 -1.29 6.06 -6.44
C GLY A 100 -0.96 6.08 -7.93
N ILE A 101 -0.21 7.09 -8.36
CA ILE A 101 0.26 7.20 -9.75
C ILE A 101 1.11 5.97 -10.14
N SER A 102 1.81 5.35 -9.19
CA SER A 102 2.55 4.10 -9.39
C SER A 102 1.64 2.92 -9.78
N ILE A 103 0.41 2.82 -9.23
CA ILE A 103 -0.58 1.83 -9.66
C ILE A 103 -0.83 2.00 -11.16
N LEU A 104 -1.16 3.23 -11.59
CA LEU A 104 -1.48 3.51 -12.99
C LEU A 104 -0.34 3.12 -13.93
N LYS A 105 0.91 3.38 -13.53
CA LYS A 105 2.11 2.98 -14.29
C LYS A 105 2.24 1.47 -14.39
N ILE A 106 2.05 0.74 -13.28
CA ILE A 106 2.12 -0.73 -13.25
C ILE A 106 1.03 -1.32 -14.15
N LEU A 107 -0.21 -0.84 -14.04
CA LEU A 107 -1.32 -1.30 -14.88
C LEU A 107 -1.07 -1.08 -16.36
N ALA A 108 -0.58 0.10 -16.72
CA ALA A 108 -0.22 0.41 -18.11
C ALA A 108 0.87 -0.53 -18.64
N GLU A 109 1.86 -0.89 -17.82
CA GLU A 109 2.93 -1.80 -18.21
C GLU A 109 2.45 -3.25 -18.34
N LEU A 110 1.59 -3.71 -17.42
CA LEU A 110 0.98 -5.04 -17.50
C LEU A 110 0.13 -5.20 -18.76
N TYR A 111 -0.64 -4.17 -19.11
CA TYR A 111 -1.42 -4.14 -20.33
C TYR A 111 -0.54 -4.24 -21.59
N LYS A 112 0.56 -3.47 -21.65
CA LYS A 112 1.51 -3.55 -22.78
C LYS A 112 2.12 -4.93 -22.95
N ARG A 113 2.39 -5.64 -21.84
CA ARG A 113 3.02 -6.97 -21.86
C ARG A 113 2.02 -8.11 -22.09
N SER A 114 0.74 -7.82 -22.33
CA SER A 114 -0.32 -8.82 -22.49
C SER A 114 -0.46 -9.80 -21.31
N ILE A 115 -0.10 -9.36 -20.10
CA ILE A 115 -0.30 -10.12 -18.86
C ILE A 115 -1.75 -9.87 -18.43
N CYS A 116 -2.69 -10.64 -19.00
CA CYS A 116 -4.13 -10.38 -18.93
C CYS A 116 -4.85 -10.98 -17.70
N SER A 117 -4.17 -11.74 -16.85
CA SER A 117 -4.76 -12.27 -15.61
C SER A 117 -4.69 -11.21 -14.49
N PHE A 118 -5.53 -10.19 -14.59
CA PHE A 118 -5.62 -9.12 -13.58
C PHE A 118 -7.03 -9.06 -12.97
N ASN A 119 -7.12 -9.11 -11.63
CA ASN A 119 -8.40 -9.03 -10.94
C ASN A 119 -8.39 -7.89 -9.90
N LEU A 120 -9.15 -6.84 -10.21
CA LEU A 120 -9.36 -5.65 -9.34
C LEU A 120 -10.33 -5.91 -8.18
N LYS A 121 -10.94 -7.10 -8.08
CA LYS A 121 -12.10 -7.33 -7.20
C LYS A 121 -11.80 -7.89 -5.82
N THR A 122 -10.55 -8.01 -5.42
CA THR A 122 -10.24 -8.75 -4.18
C THR A 122 -10.05 -7.82 -2.99
N ALA A 123 -11.14 -7.63 -2.25
CA ALA A 123 -11.04 -7.43 -0.82
C ALA A 123 -10.63 -8.78 -0.21
N VAL A 124 -9.37 -8.94 0.20
CA VAL A 124 -8.89 -10.18 0.83
C VAL A 124 -9.08 -10.04 2.34
N PRO A 125 -9.97 -10.83 2.97
CA PRO A 125 -10.05 -10.88 4.42
C PRO A 125 -8.83 -11.64 4.95
N LEU A 126 -8.38 -11.29 6.16
CA LEU A 126 -7.21 -11.93 6.79
C LEU A 126 -7.28 -13.46 6.88
N SER A 127 -8.47 -14.05 6.82
CA SER A 127 -8.71 -15.48 7.01
C SER A 127 -8.33 -16.37 5.82
N VAL A 128 -7.68 -15.83 4.79
CA VAL A 128 -7.22 -16.58 3.61
C VAL A 128 -5.69 -16.57 3.52
N SER A 129 -5.04 -17.08 4.57
CA SER A 129 -3.62 -17.47 4.57
C SER A 129 -3.49 -18.96 4.76
#